data_AF-A0A538RKV1-F1
#
_entry.id   AF-A0A538RKV1-F1
#
_cell.length_a   1.000
_cell.length_b   1.000
_cell.length_c   1.000
_cell.angle_alpha   90.00
_cell.angle_beta   90.00
_cell.angle_gamma   90.00
#
_symmetry.space_group_name_H-M   'P 1'
#
loop_
_entity.id
_entity.type
_entity.pdbx_description
1 polymer ?
#
loop_
_entity_poly.entity_id
_entity_poly.type
_entity_poly.pdbx_seq_one_letter_code
_entity_poly.pdbx_strand_id
1 'polypeptide(L)'
;MMQAVVVALLSGMESVSCDLCQSENAQVMCRQRDLLQVVTDEEFSVVCCGACGVFYLNNSYPRQEEIGRYYPHQYYHKPAVQPKQRTNFKQKAKELSEMIKRWSGEEYYGYPSPTRRGIWRPIRKIFLWPGKAYHAFP
;
A
#
# COMPACT_ATOMS: atom_id res chain seq x y z
N MET A 1 -24.95 4.16 30.60
CA MET A 1 -24.29 4.83 29.46
C MET A 1 -23.03 5.57 29.93
N MET A 2 -22.01 4.85 30.42
CA MET A 2 -20.86 5.47 31.14
C MET A 2 -19.50 4.80 30.87
N GLN A 3 -19.34 4.03 29.78
CA GLN A 3 -18.10 3.31 29.49
C GLN A 3 -17.28 3.86 28.31
N ALA A 4 -17.80 4.80 27.51
CA ALA A 4 -17.09 5.31 26.34
C ALA A 4 -16.02 6.39 26.66
N VAL A 5 -16.03 6.96 27.86
CA VAL A 5 -15.23 8.15 28.19
C VAL A 5 -13.82 7.80 28.74
N VAL A 6 -13.55 6.55 29.10
CA VAL A 6 -12.34 6.19 29.88
C VAL A 6 -11.08 5.97 29.02
N VAL A 7 -11.19 5.83 27.69
CA VAL A 7 -10.04 5.38 26.86
C VAL A 7 -9.14 6.52 26.35
N ALA A 8 -9.53 7.78 26.55
CA ALA A 8 -8.83 8.94 25.98
C ALA A 8 -7.57 9.42 26.75
N LEU A 9 -7.16 8.77 27.83
CA LEU A 9 -6.19 9.37 28.78
C LEU A 9 -4.82 8.70 28.88
N LEU A 10 -4.36 7.93 27.90
CA LEU A 10 -2.98 7.43 27.90
C LEU A 10 -2.32 7.61 26.53
N SER A 11 -1.31 8.49 26.54
CA SER A 11 -0.44 8.91 25.44
C SER A 11 -1.07 9.94 24.49
N GLY A 12 -0.53 11.16 24.50
CA GLY A 12 -0.98 12.30 23.72
C GLY A 12 -0.83 12.09 22.21
N MET A 13 -1.78 11.39 21.61
CA MET A 13 -1.88 11.19 20.17
C MET A 13 -3.04 12.04 19.67
N GLU A 14 -2.78 12.95 18.75
CA GLU A 14 -3.82 13.74 18.07
C GLU A 14 -4.84 12.78 17.44
N SER A 15 -6.13 12.96 17.72
CA SER A 15 -7.19 12.15 17.11
C SER A 15 -7.41 12.59 15.66
N VAL A 16 -7.24 11.69 14.71
CA VAL A 16 -7.41 11.98 13.27
C VAL A 16 -8.78 11.49 12.81
N SER A 17 -9.49 12.31 12.03
CA SER A 17 -10.77 11.94 11.43
C SER A 17 -10.58 10.90 10.33
N CYS A 18 -11.58 10.05 10.09
CA CYS A 18 -11.50 9.03 9.05
C CYS A 18 -11.39 9.66 7.64
N ASP A 19 -10.32 9.36 6.90
CA ASP A 19 -10.11 9.90 5.54
C ASP A 19 -11.23 9.54 4.54
N LEU A 20 -11.97 8.46 4.79
CA LEU A 20 -13.02 8.00 3.88
C LEU A 20 -14.37 8.70 4.12
N CYS A 21 -14.79 8.81 5.39
CA CYS A 21 -16.13 9.29 5.73
C CYS A 21 -16.14 10.51 6.66
N GLN A 22 -14.96 11.01 7.03
CA GLN A 22 -14.74 12.16 7.91
C GLN A 22 -15.32 12.04 9.32
N SER A 23 -15.75 10.84 9.71
CA SER A 23 -16.21 10.56 11.07
C SER A 23 -15.05 10.59 12.06
N GLU A 24 -15.28 11.18 13.22
CA GLU A 24 -14.39 11.15 14.39
C GLU A 24 -14.66 9.92 15.28
N ASN A 25 -15.73 9.17 15.01
CA ASN A 25 -16.08 7.99 15.78
C ASN A 25 -15.16 6.83 15.39
N ALA A 26 -14.13 6.57 16.18
CA ALA A 26 -13.18 5.50 15.97
C ALA A 26 -12.90 4.73 17.26
N GLN A 27 -12.78 3.40 17.14
CA GLN A 27 -12.45 2.50 18.23
C GLN A 27 -11.01 1.98 18.07
N VAL A 28 -10.21 2.06 19.14
CA VAL A 28 -8.86 1.47 19.17
C VAL A 28 -8.97 -0.05 19.12
N MET A 29 -8.30 -0.65 18.13
CA MET A 29 -8.27 -2.09 17.90
C MET A 29 -7.00 -2.72 18.44
N CYS A 30 -5.85 -2.09 18.20
CA CYS A 30 -4.59 -2.49 18.78
C CYS A 30 -3.62 -1.30 18.90
N ARG A 31 -2.60 -1.48 19.75
CA ARG A 31 -1.43 -0.61 19.86
C ARG A 31 -0.19 -1.45 19.59
N GLN A 32 0.74 -0.92 18.81
CA GLN A 32 1.97 -1.63 18.48
C GLN A 32 3.11 -0.64 18.23
N ARG A 33 4.32 -1.02 18.65
CA ARG A 33 5.54 -0.28 18.33
C ARG A 33 6.05 -0.65 16.94
N ASP A 34 6.99 0.14 16.43
CA ASP A 34 7.74 -0.27 15.25
C ASP A 34 8.55 -1.55 15.55
N LEU A 35 8.24 -2.63 14.82
CA LEU A 35 8.90 -3.93 14.95
C LEU A 35 10.10 -4.08 14.00
N LEU A 36 10.21 -3.23 12.98
CA LEU A 36 11.17 -3.42 11.89
C LEU A 36 12.46 -2.65 12.10
N GLN A 37 12.37 -1.38 12.49
CA GLN A 37 13.55 -0.53 12.68
C GLN A 37 13.78 -0.23 14.16
N VAL A 38 12.72 -0.26 14.99
CA VAL A 38 12.77 -0.05 16.45
C VAL A 38 13.51 1.25 16.80
N VAL A 39 13.26 2.30 16.01
CA VAL A 39 13.99 3.59 16.10
C VAL A 39 13.46 4.45 17.23
N THR A 40 12.20 4.24 17.62
CA THR A 40 11.51 4.97 18.68
C THR A 40 10.74 3.99 19.56
N ASP A 41 10.53 4.38 20.83
CA ASP A 41 9.65 3.68 21.77
C ASP A 41 8.17 4.04 21.61
N GLU A 42 7.83 4.78 20.55
CA GLU A 42 6.48 5.27 20.33
C GLU A 42 5.53 4.13 19.92
N GLU A 43 4.31 4.18 20.45
CA GLU A 43 3.25 3.23 20.15
C GLU A 43 2.30 3.79 19.11
N PHE A 44 2.11 3.05 18.02
CA PHE A 44 1.14 3.35 16.99
C PHE A 44 -0.18 2.67 17.32
N SER A 45 -1.28 3.43 17.26
CA SER A 45 -2.62 2.90 17.45
C SER A 45 -3.31 2.68 16.10
N VAL A 46 -3.82 1.47 15.89
CA VAL A 46 -4.72 1.15 14.79
C VAL A 46 -6.15 1.25 15.31
N VAL A 47 -6.96 2.05 14.64
CA VAL A 47 -8.36 2.28 14.97
C VAL A 47 -9.27 1.77 13.86
N CYS A 48 -10.50 1.42 14.21
CA CYS A 48 -11.57 1.10 13.27
C CYS A 48 -12.63 2.21 13.32
N CYS A 49 -13.01 2.76 12.17
CA CYS A 49 -14.08 3.74 12.08
C CYS A 49 -15.43 3.09 12.41
N GLY A 50 -16.16 3.65 13.37
CA GLY A 50 -17.51 3.19 13.73
C GLY A 50 -18.58 3.48 12.67
N ALA A 51 -18.31 4.36 11.70
CA ALA A 51 -19.26 4.71 10.65
C ALA A 51 -19.07 3.89 9.36
N CYS A 52 -17.82 3.71 8.89
CA CYS A 52 -17.52 3.01 7.63
C CYS A 52 -16.76 1.69 7.79
N GLY A 53 -16.28 1.36 9.00
CA GLY A 53 -15.55 0.12 9.28
C GLY A 53 -14.10 0.08 8.75
N VAL A 54 -13.58 1.18 8.20
CA VAL A 54 -12.19 1.25 7.74
C VAL A 54 -11.23 1.26 8.92
N PHE A 55 -10.17 0.48 8.80
CA PHE A 55 -9.04 0.48 9.72
C PHE A 55 -7.97 1.48 9.25
N TYR A 56 -7.47 2.29 10.16
CA TYR A 56 -6.41 3.27 9.88
C TYR A 56 -5.54 3.52 11.09
N LEU A 57 -4.38 4.14 10.87
CA LEU A 57 -3.49 4.58 11.95
C LEU A 57 -4.01 5.90 12.50
N ASN A 58 -4.23 5.95 13.81
CA ASN A 58 -4.69 7.15 14.49
C ASN A 58 -3.54 8.13 14.80
N ASN A 59 -2.28 7.71 14.66
CA ASN A 59 -1.16 8.63 14.84
C ASN A 59 -1.06 9.56 13.62
N SER A 60 -1.26 10.86 13.87
CA SER A 60 -1.07 11.97 12.94
C SER A 60 0.16 11.74 12.06
N TYR A 61 -0.01 11.93 10.74
CA TYR A 61 1.11 11.94 9.81
C TYR A 61 2.20 12.84 10.39
N PRO A 62 3.41 12.33 10.65
CA PRO A 62 4.44 13.15 11.24
C PRO A 62 4.65 14.38 10.36
N ARG A 63 4.85 15.55 10.97
CA ARG A 63 5.20 16.74 10.20
C ARG A 63 6.41 16.40 9.35
N GLN A 64 6.55 17.03 8.18
CA GLN A 64 7.62 16.67 7.24
C GLN A 64 9.02 16.67 7.91
N GLU A 65 9.20 17.52 8.92
CA GLU A 65 10.40 17.64 9.76
C GLU A 65 10.64 16.42 10.69
N GLU A 66 9.59 15.71 11.08
CA GLU A 66 9.60 14.60 12.05
C GLU A 66 9.64 13.23 11.37
N ILE A 67 9.28 13.14 10.07
CA ILE A 67 9.29 11.89 9.29
C ILE A 67 10.66 11.19 9.36
N GLY A 68 11.75 11.95 9.33
CA GLY A 68 13.11 11.40 9.40
C GLY A 68 13.43 10.64 10.69
N ARG A 69 12.63 10.85 11.75
CA ARG A 69 12.77 10.16 13.04
C ARG A 69 12.25 8.73 13.01
N TYR A 70 11.26 8.44 12.16
CA TYR A 70 10.69 7.11 11.97
C TYR A 70 11.32 6.35 10.79
N TYR A 71 11.79 7.10 9.78
CA TYR A 71 12.42 6.54 8.59
C TYR A 71 13.90 6.97 8.52
N PRO A 72 14.79 6.30 9.28
CA PRO A 72 16.21 6.65 9.29
C PRO A 72 16.79 6.50 7.89
N HIS A 73 17.88 7.21 7.59
CA HIS A 73 18.48 7.20 6.26
C HIS A 73 18.83 5.79 5.76
N GLN A 74 19.12 4.86 6.68
CA GLN A 74 19.39 3.44 6.42
C GLN A 74 18.19 2.70 5.80
N TYR A 75 16.96 3.13 6.07
CA TYR A 75 15.74 2.58 5.48
C TYR A 75 15.72 2.70 3.94
N TYR A 76 16.25 3.81 3.40
CA TYR A 76 16.30 4.07 1.96
C TYR A 76 17.48 3.41 1.26
N HIS A 77 18.47 2.95 2.02
CA HIS A 77 19.66 2.29 1.49
C HIS A 77 19.36 0.83 1.14
N LYS A 78 18.64 0.61 0.04
CA LYS A 78 18.67 -0.70 -0.61
C LYS A 78 20.03 -0.84 -1.30
N PRO A 79 20.87 -1.83 -0.94
CA PRO A 79 22.06 -2.10 -1.72
C PRO A 79 21.63 -2.34 -3.16
N ALA A 80 22.36 -1.76 -4.11
CA ALA A 80 22.11 -1.95 -5.53
C ALA A 80 21.96 -3.46 -5.77
N VAL A 81 20.77 -3.89 -6.19
CA VAL A 81 20.51 -5.30 -6.46
C VAL A 81 21.44 -5.65 -7.60
N GLN A 82 22.53 -6.34 -7.29
CA GLN A 82 23.48 -6.73 -8.31
C GLN A 82 22.74 -7.60 -9.33
N PRO A 83 22.86 -7.29 -10.64
CA PRO A 83 22.17 -8.07 -11.65
C PRO A 83 22.73 -9.49 -11.60
N LYS A 84 21.94 -10.43 -11.06
CA LYS A 84 22.28 -11.86 -11.11
C LYS A 84 22.53 -12.23 -12.58
N GLN A 85 23.70 -12.76 -12.93
CA GLN A 85 23.94 -13.31 -14.26
C GLN A 85 22.92 -14.42 -14.52
N ARG A 86 21.99 -14.16 -15.46
CA ARG A 86 20.95 -15.11 -15.88
C ARG A 86 21.33 -15.65 -17.26
N THR A 87 21.04 -16.92 -17.52
CA THR A 87 21.20 -17.50 -18.85
C THR A 87 20.24 -16.83 -19.86
N ASN A 88 20.59 -16.85 -21.15
CA ASN A 88 19.82 -16.18 -22.21
C ASN A 88 18.32 -16.53 -22.22
N PHE A 89 17.96 -17.79 -21.97
CA PHE A 89 16.56 -18.21 -21.90
C PHE A 89 15.82 -17.58 -20.72
N LYS A 90 16.46 -17.52 -19.54
CA LYS A 90 15.89 -16.88 -18.34
C LYS A 90 15.78 -15.37 -18.52
N GLN A 91 16.65 -14.75 -19.29
CA GLN A 91 16.55 -13.33 -19.65
C GLN A 91 15.34 -13.08 -20.56
N LYS A 92 15.20 -13.86 -21.64
CA LYS A 92 14.05 -13.78 -22.56
C LYS A 92 12.71 -14.05 -21.88
N ALA A 93 12.65 -15.02 -20.98
CA ALA A 93 11.45 -15.28 -20.19
C ALA A 93 11.09 -14.12 -19.25
N LYS A 94 12.10 -13.41 -18.70
CA LYS A 94 11.89 -12.22 -17.87
C LYS A 94 11.34 -11.05 -18.70
N GLU A 95 11.93 -10.80 -19.88
CA GLU A 95 11.44 -9.79 -20.83
C GLU A 95 9.97 -10.03 -21.20
N LEU A 96 9.62 -11.29 -21.50
CA LEU A 96 8.23 -11.67 -21.78
C LEU A 96 7.31 -11.46 -20.55
N SER A 97 7.77 -11.82 -19.36
CA SER A 97 7.01 -11.62 -18.11
C SER A 97 6.77 -10.14 -17.81
N GLU A 98 7.77 -9.28 -18.01
CA GLU A 98 7.65 -7.84 -17.83
C GLU A 98 6.67 -7.23 -18.84
N MET A 99 6.67 -7.72 -20.08
CA MET A 99 5.70 -7.33 -21.10
C MET A 99 4.27 -7.72 -20.71
N ILE A 100 4.04 -8.95 -20.22
CA ILE A 100 2.72 -9.40 -19.78
C ILE A 100 2.23 -8.60 -18.57
N LYS A 101 3.10 -8.34 -17.59
CA LYS A 101 2.77 -7.51 -16.41
C LYS A 101 2.37 -6.10 -16.82
N ARG A 102 3.09 -5.51 -17.78
CA ARG A 102 2.74 -4.20 -18.33
C ARG A 102 1.37 -4.21 -19.02
N TRP A 103 1.09 -5.20 -19.85
CA TRP A 103 -0.22 -5.32 -20.49
C TRP A 103 -1.37 -5.48 -19.49
N SER A 104 -1.14 -6.25 -18.42
CA SER A 104 -2.11 -6.39 -17.33
C SER A 104 -2.33 -5.04 -16.60
N GLY A 105 -1.25 -4.34 -16.27
CA GLY A 105 -1.30 -3.01 -15.65
C GLY A 105 -2.08 -1.97 -16.47
N GLU A 106 -1.86 -1.95 -17.78
CA GLU A 106 -2.59 -1.06 -18.70
C GLU A 106 -4.08 -1.42 -18.81
N GLU A 107 -4.43 -2.72 -18.83
CA GLU A 107 -5.80 -3.17 -19.08
C GLU A 107 -6.70 -3.12 -17.84
N TYR A 108 -6.19 -3.53 -16.68
CA TYR A 108 -6.98 -3.62 -15.44
C TYR A 108 -6.90 -2.34 -14.61
N TYR A 109 -5.73 -1.71 -14.56
CA TYR A 109 -5.48 -0.57 -13.66
C TYR A 109 -5.33 0.76 -14.40
N GLY A 110 -5.40 0.77 -15.74
CA GLY A 110 -5.27 1.99 -16.54
C GLY A 110 -3.90 2.66 -16.44
N TYR A 111 -2.85 1.91 -16.10
CA TYR A 111 -1.51 2.48 -15.86
C TYR A 111 -0.98 3.21 -17.11
N PRO A 112 -0.52 4.46 -17.01
CA PRO A 112 -0.04 5.21 -18.15
C PRO A 112 1.24 4.57 -18.68
N SER A 113 1.23 4.19 -19.95
CA SER A 113 2.42 3.64 -20.60
C SER A 113 2.63 4.29 -21.97
N PRO A 114 3.87 4.41 -22.43
CA PRO A 114 4.19 5.05 -23.71
C PRO A 114 3.83 4.20 -24.94
N THR A 115 2.97 3.18 -24.81
CA THR A 115 2.77 2.19 -25.88
C THR A 115 2.00 2.79 -27.07
N ARG A 116 2.69 2.89 -28.22
CA ARG A 116 2.09 3.17 -29.54
C ARG A 116 1.08 2.07 -29.90
N ARG A 117 -0.08 2.43 -30.46
CA ARG A 117 -1.14 1.52 -30.95
C ARG A 117 -0.55 0.50 -31.93
N GLY A 118 -0.18 -0.68 -31.42
CA GLY A 118 0.55 -1.70 -32.16
C GLY A 118 -0.27 -2.94 -32.49
N ILE A 119 0.19 -3.66 -33.50
CA ILE A 119 -0.36 -4.86 -34.16
C ILE A 119 -0.72 -6.01 -33.19
N TRP A 120 -0.28 -5.95 -31.93
CA TRP A 120 -0.44 -6.97 -30.89
C TRP A 120 -1.72 -6.84 -30.05
N ARG A 121 -2.60 -5.86 -30.34
CA ARG A 121 -3.91 -5.69 -29.68
C ARG A 121 -4.80 -6.95 -29.63
N PRO A 122 -5.01 -7.69 -30.74
CA PRO A 122 -5.89 -8.87 -30.69
C PRO A 122 -5.30 -10.01 -29.86
N ILE A 123 -3.98 -10.20 -29.91
CA ILE A 123 -3.27 -11.23 -29.12
C ILE A 123 -3.35 -10.90 -27.63
N ARG A 124 -3.15 -9.62 -27.26
CA ARG A 124 -3.33 -9.15 -25.89
C ARG A 124 -4.76 -9.39 -25.38
N LYS A 125 -5.77 -9.11 -26.22
CA LYS A 125 -7.17 -9.37 -25.86
C LYS A 125 -7.40 -10.85 -25.57
N ILE A 126 -6.90 -11.76 -26.41
CA ILE A 126 -7.07 -13.22 -26.22
C ILE A 126 -6.33 -13.69 -24.96
N PHE A 127 -5.09 -13.26 -24.74
CA PHE A 127 -4.28 -13.72 -23.61
C PHE A 127 -4.76 -13.20 -22.25
N LEU A 128 -5.29 -11.96 -22.19
CA LEU A 128 -5.85 -11.38 -20.97
C LEU A 128 -7.36 -11.62 -20.83
N TRP A 129 -8.00 -12.22 -21.83
CA TRP A 129 -9.42 -12.58 -21.83
C TRP A 129 -9.87 -13.40 -20.61
N PRO A 130 -9.13 -14.41 -20.12
CA PRO A 130 -9.62 -15.22 -19.01
C PRO A 130 -9.79 -14.39 -17.73
N GLY A 131 -8.92 -13.42 -17.42
CA GLY A 131 -9.09 -12.59 -16.22
C GLY A 131 -10.27 -11.61 -16.29
N LYS A 132 -10.66 -11.16 -17.49
CA LYS A 132 -11.84 -10.29 -17.68
C LYS A 132 -13.15 -11.05 -17.45
N ALA A 133 -13.17 -12.35 -17.73
CA ALA A 133 -14.33 -13.20 -17.48
C ALA A 133 -14.58 -13.42 -15.98
N TYR A 134 -13.53 -13.42 -15.14
CA TYR A 134 -13.67 -13.65 -13.69
C TYR A 134 -14.02 -12.39 -12.88
N HIS A 135 -13.72 -11.18 -13.39
CA HIS A 135 -14.09 -9.91 -12.75
C HIS A 135 -15.38 -9.28 -13.31
N ALA A 136 -16.12 -10.02 -14.14
CA ALA A 136 -17.44 -9.63 -14.62
C ALA A 136 -18.53 -10.29 -13.76
N PHE A 137 -18.62 -9.93 -12.48
CA PHE A 137 -19.79 -10.20 -11.64
C PHE A 137 -20.10 -8.95 -10.80
N PRO A 138 -21.39 -8.70 -10.50
CA PRO A 138 -22.00 -7.38 -10.35
C PRO A 138 -21.56 -6.58 -9.13
#